data_AF-Q5Z6R2-F1
#
_entry.id   AF-Q5Z6R2-F1
#
_cell.length_a   1.000
_cell.length_b   1.000
_cell.length_c   1.000
_cell.angle_alpha   90.00
_cell.angle_beta   90.00
_cell.angle_gamma   90.00
#
_symmetry.space_group_name_H-M   'P 1'
#
loop_
_entity.id
_entity.type
_entity.pdbx_description
1 polymer ?
#
loop_
_entity_poly.entity_id
_entity_poly.type
_entity_poly.pdbx_seq_one_letter_code
_entity_poly.pdbx_strand_id
1 'polypeptide(L)' 'MPSQRSISEVQAFEIEMADASGIQSRVAHEFAGRHAGGSSNLGYTCRDHKNYL' A
#
# COMPACT_ATOMS: atom_id res chain seq x y z
N MET A 1 -12.82 -16.90 1.26
CA MET A 1 -11.40 -16.78 1.66
C MET A 1 -10.99 -15.32 1.44
N PRO A 2 -10.55 -14.58 2.46
CA PRO A 2 -9.93 -13.29 2.19
C PRO A 2 -8.62 -13.61 1.45
N SER A 3 -8.58 -13.31 0.16
CA SER A 3 -7.36 -13.35 -0.62
C SER A 3 -6.35 -12.46 0.11
N GLN A 4 -5.40 -13.06 0.80
CA GLN A 4 -4.20 -12.36 1.27
C GLN A 4 -3.45 -11.99 0.00
N ARG A 5 -3.80 -10.84 -0.57
CA ARG A 5 -3.00 -10.18 -1.58
C ARG A 5 -1.63 -9.93 -0.95
N SER A 6 -0.61 -10.63 -1.43
CA SER A 6 0.75 -10.52 -0.90
C SER A 6 1.26 -9.11 -1.21
N ILE A 7 1.40 -8.30 -0.16
CA ILE A 7 2.14 -7.04 -0.21
C ILE A 7 3.61 -7.42 -0.40
N SER A 8 4.26 -6.88 -1.44
CA SER A 8 5.69 -7.14 -1.66
C SER A 8 6.54 -6.42 -0.61
N GLU A 9 7.78 -6.84 -0.39
CA GLU A 9 8.70 -6.17 0.56
C GLU A 9 8.90 -4.69 0.24
N VAL A 10 8.94 -4.34 -1.05
CA VAL A 10 9.05 -2.94 -1.50
C VAL A 10 7.80 -2.15 -1.11
N GLN A 11 6.62 -2.73 -1.31
CA GLN A 11 5.36 -2.08 -0.95
C GLN A 11 5.22 -1.95 0.57
N ALA A 12 5.62 -2.99 1.32
CA ALA A 12 5.71 -2.96 2.78
C ALA A 12 6.58 -1.79 3.27
N PHE A 13 7.76 -1.63 2.68
CA PHE A 13 8.67 -0.53 3.00
C PHE A 13 8.07 0.85 2.68
N GLU A 14 7.40 0.99 1.53
CA GLU A 14 6.68 2.23 1.19
C GLU A 14 5.57 2.56 2.19
N ILE A 15 4.87 1.54 2.70
CA ILE A 15 3.81 1.68 3.70
C ILE A 15 4.40 2.13 5.05
N GLU A 16 5.45 1.46 5.54
CA GLU A 16 6.13 1.83 6.79
C GLU A 16 6.71 3.25 6.71
N MET A 17 7.35 3.61 5.60
CA MET A 17 7.92 4.94 5.39
C MET A 17 6.83 6.03 5.38
N ALA A 18 5.68 5.74 4.75
CA ALA A 18 4.55 6.65 4.75
C ALA A 18 3.96 6.83 6.16
N ASP A 19 3.81 5.74 6.92
CA ASP A 19 3.31 5.77 8.29
C ASP A 19 4.27 6.52 9.24
N ALA A 20 5.58 6.24 9.16
CA ALA A 20 6.61 6.94 9.91
C ALA A 20 6.68 8.44 9.57
N SER A 21 6.31 8.81 8.34
CA SER A 21 6.21 10.20 7.90
C SER A 21 4.87 10.86 8.26
N GLY A 22 3.93 10.13 8.88
CA GLY A 22 2.60 10.60 9.23
C GLY A 22 1.66 10.77 8.02
N ILE A 23 2.00 10.19 6.88
CA ILE A 23 1.17 10.22 5.67
C ILE A 23 -0.01 9.28 5.88
N GLN A 24 -1.22 9.79 5.67
CA GLN A 24 -2.42 8.95 5.74
C GLN A 24 -2.32 7.79 4.75
N SER A 25 -2.62 6.57 5.23
CA SER A 25 -2.66 5.33 4.43
C SER A 25 -3.37 5.49 3.07
N ARG A 26 -4.44 6.29 2.99
CA ARG A 26 -5.15 6.56 1.73
C ARG A 26 -4.31 7.34 0.72
N VAL A 27 -3.57 8.34 1.21
CA VAL A 27 -2.67 9.17 0.39
C VAL A 27 -1.45 8.34 -0.03
N ALA A 28 -0.93 7.51 0.89
CA ALA A 28 0.15 6.57 0.59
C ALA A 28 -0.25 5.56 -0.49
N HIS A 29 -1.45 4.98 -0.40
CA HIS A 29 -1.99 4.07 -1.42
C HIS A 29 -2.15 4.76 -2.78
N GLU A 30 -2.66 6.00 -2.80
CA GLU A 30 -2.81 6.75 -4.04
C GLU A 30 -1.45 7.10 -4.67
N PHE A 31 -0.47 7.47 -3.83
CA PHE A 31 0.90 7.72 -4.26
C PHE A 31 1.56 6.47 -4.85
N ALA A 32 1.51 5.34 -4.13
CA ALA A 32 2.03 4.06 -4.62
C ALA A 32 1.33 3.64 -5.92
N GLY A 33 0.02 3.90 -6.02
CA GLY A 33 -0.76 3.63 -7.23
C GLY A 33 -0.27 4.45 -8.40
N ARG A 34 -0.02 5.75 -8.23
CA ARG A 34 0.58 6.59 -9.28
C ARG A 34 1.98 6.12 -9.65
N HIS A 35 2.80 5.73 -8.68
CA HIS A 35 4.14 5.22 -8.92
C HIS A 35 4.14 3.90 -9.72
N ALA A 36 3.19 3.00 -9.41
CA ALA A 36 2.99 1.73 -10.10
C ALA A 36 2.30 1.85 -11.48
N GLY A 37 2.02 3.06 -11.98
CA GLY A 37 1.30 3.27 -13.25
C GLY A 37 -0.21 3.06 -13.18
N GLY A 38 -0.77 3.07 -11.96
CA GLY A 38 -2.19 2.95 -11.65
C GLY A 38 -2.43 2.06 -10.43
N SER A 39 -3.51 2.31 -9.70
CA SER A 39 -3.89 1.47 -8.54
C SER A 39 -4.21 0.02 -8.91
N SER A 40 -4.58 -0.24 -10.17
CA SER A 40 -4.80 -1.61 -10.68
C SER A 40 -3.50 -2.43 -10.76
N ASN A 41 -2.34 -1.76 -10.80
CA ASN A 41 -1.03 -2.40 -10.80
C ASN A 41 -0.49 -2.58 -9.37
N LEU A 42 -1.16 -2.03 -8.36
CA LEU A 42 -0.86 -2.36 -6.98
C LEU A 42 -1.34 -3.76 -6.69
N GLY A 43 -0.43 -4.59 -6.19
CA GLY A 43 -0.75 -5.94 -5.72
C GLY A 43 -1.72 -5.97 -4.54
N TYR A 44 -1.96 -4.82 -3.90
CA TYR A 44 -2.71 -4.68 -2.65
C TYR A 44 -3.71 -3.52 -2.67
N THR A 45 -4.77 -3.63 -1.88
CA THR A 45 -5.82 -2.62 -1.74
C THR A 45 -5.58 -1.69 -0.54
N CYS A 46 -6.29 -0.56 -0.48
CA CYS A 46 -6.31 0.29 0.72
C CYS A 46 -6.64 -0.47 2.01
N ARG A 47 -7.42 -1.57 1.91
CA ARG A 47 -7.79 -2.37 3.08
C ARG A 47 -6.65 -3.29 3.52
N ASP A 48 -5.89 -3.83 2.56
CA ASP A 48 -4.70 -4.62 2.84
C ASP A 48 -3.62 -3.75 3.47
N HIS A 49 -3.48 -2.51 3.00
CA HIS A 49 -2.60 -1.50 3.60
C HIS A 49 -2.90 -1.24 5.08
N LYS A 50 -4.19 -1.15 5.44
CA LYS A 50 -4.63 -0.99 6.84
C LYS A 50 -4.52 -2.24 7.71
N ASN A 51 -4.44 -3.41 7.09
CA ASN A 51 -4.24 -4.68 7.79
C ASN A 51 -2.75 -5.02 7.96
N TYR A 52 -1.88 -4.33 7.23
CA TYR A 52 -0.43 -4.51 7.27
C TYR A 52 0.19 -3.76 8.45
N LEU A 53 -0.38 -2.61 8.81
CA LEU A 53 -0.05 -1.80 9.99
C LEU A 53 -0.92 -2.22 11.19
#